data_AF-A0A8B7MVC7-F1
#
_entry.id   AF-A0A8B7MVC7-F1
#
_cell.length_a   1.000
_cell.length_b   1.000
_cell.length_c   1.000
_cell.angle_alpha   90.00
_cell.angle_beta   90.00
_cell.angle_gamma   90.00
#
_symmetry.space_group_name_H-M   'P 1'
#
loop_
_entity.id
_entity.type
_entity.pdbx_description
1 polymer ?
#
loop_
_entity_poly.entity_id
_entity_poly.type
_entity_poly.pdbx_seq_one_letter_code
_entity_poly.pdbx_strand_id
1 'polypeptide(L)'
;METPSSRNNASALPLMPTQREWTKVEEDCRKALELDSNSVKAHYMLGLALIERQEFAGGIKQLHKAFDLGRGRNPVGCMVEEIWQTLAKAKYMEWELSWSNHAWRLQNLKEACERALAEYHFLDNSLAEDASKDAADDHSEQLELLNEVFCKAAQADMPTQVPDYLCCKITLDIFRDPVITPSGVTYERAVLLEHLKQVGKFDPVTREPLEQHQLVPNLALKEAVQAYLNEHGWAYNSS
;
A
#
# COMPACT_ATOMS: atom_id res chain seq x y z
N MET A 1 60.38 12.29 1.25
CA MET A 1 59.16 12.66 0.51
C MET A 1 58.29 11.43 0.47
N GLU A 2 57.43 11.28 1.48
CA GLU A 2 56.45 10.21 1.57
C GLU A 2 55.16 10.68 0.90
N THR A 3 54.60 9.87 -0.01
CA THR A 3 53.30 10.11 -0.62
C THR A 3 52.20 9.50 0.28
N PRO A 4 51.09 10.20 0.54
CA PRO A 4 50.08 9.70 1.45
C PRO A 4 49.15 8.67 0.80
N SER A 5 48.91 7.61 1.56
CA SER A 5 47.93 6.56 1.36
C SER A 5 46.50 7.13 1.28
N SER A 6 45.86 7.01 0.12
CA SER A 6 44.42 7.19 -0.02
C SER A 6 43.70 5.96 0.55
N ARG A 7 43.21 6.08 1.79
CA ARG A 7 42.26 5.15 2.38
C ARG A 7 40.95 5.20 1.58
N ASN A 8 40.71 4.17 0.78
CA ASN A 8 39.38 3.84 0.29
C ASN A 8 38.52 3.39 1.50
N ASN A 9 37.81 4.34 2.10
CA ASN A 9 36.66 4.04 2.95
C ASN A 9 35.48 3.68 2.03
N ALA A 10 35.44 2.43 1.57
CA ALA A 10 34.21 1.82 1.10
C ALA A 10 33.43 1.39 2.35
N SER A 11 32.43 2.18 2.73
CA SER A 11 31.39 1.77 3.67
C SER A 11 30.77 0.47 3.14
N ALA A 12 31.02 -0.63 3.83
CA ALA A 12 30.43 -1.93 3.53
C ALA A 12 28.90 -1.84 3.68
N LEU A 13 28.20 -1.77 2.56
CA LEU A 13 26.77 -2.08 2.51
C LEU A 13 26.60 -3.54 2.98
N PRO A 14 25.61 -3.87 3.82
CA PRO A 14 25.36 -5.24 4.23
C PRO A 14 25.18 -6.13 2.99
N LEU A 15 25.99 -7.19 2.90
CA LEU A 15 25.85 -8.22 1.86
C LEU A 15 24.43 -8.78 1.92
N MET A 16 23.64 -8.51 0.89
CA MET A 16 22.30 -9.08 0.78
C MET A 16 22.41 -10.60 0.55
N PRO A 17 21.61 -11.42 1.26
CA PRO A 17 21.69 -12.87 1.14
C PRO A 17 21.42 -13.37 -0.28
N THR A 18 22.08 -14.45 -0.67
CA THR A 18 21.83 -15.14 -1.95
C THR A 18 20.54 -15.97 -1.90
N GLN A 19 19.97 -16.33 -3.06
CA GLN A 19 18.74 -17.16 -3.13
C GLN A 19 18.82 -18.45 -2.28
N ARG A 20 20.01 -19.06 -2.23
CA ARG A 20 20.29 -20.26 -1.44
C ARG A 20 20.28 -19.98 0.06
N GLU A 21 20.63 -18.77 0.47
CA GLU A 21 20.62 -18.34 1.87
C GLU A 21 19.20 -18.02 2.33
N TRP A 22 18.36 -17.40 1.48
CA TRP A 22 16.94 -17.16 1.80
C TRP A 22 16.13 -18.44 2.04
N THR A 23 16.45 -19.52 1.33
CA THR A 23 15.83 -20.84 1.56
C THR A 23 16.13 -21.36 2.97
N LYS A 24 17.37 -21.18 3.45
CA LYS A 24 17.75 -21.57 4.81
C LYS A 24 17.08 -20.68 5.86
N VAL A 25 17.01 -19.37 5.60
CA VAL A 25 16.29 -18.43 6.47
C VAL A 25 14.84 -18.84 6.62
N GLU A 26 14.17 -19.20 5.53
CA GLU A 26 12.78 -19.71 5.56
C GLU A 26 12.63 -20.96 6.44
N GLU A 27 13.49 -21.96 6.26
CA GLU A 27 13.49 -23.20 7.05
C GLU A 27 13.72 -22.93 8.54
N ASP A 28 14.72 -22.11 8.88
CA ASP A 28 15.04 -21.77 10.26
C ASP A 28 13.92 -20.96 10.92
N CYS A 29 13.28 -20.04 10.19
CA CYS A 29 12.14 -19.29 10.70
C CYS A 29 10.92 -20.18 10.94
N ARG A 30 10.67 -21.18 10.08
CA ARG A 30 9.57 -22.14 10.30
C ARG A 30 9.79 -22.97 11.56
N LYS A 31 11.01 -23.49 11.78
CA LYS A 31 11.36 -24.19 13.03
C LYS A 31 11.22 -23.27 14.25
N ALA A 32 11.64 -22.01 14.13
CA ALA A 32 11.46 -21.04 15.21
C ALA A 32 9.97 -20.82 15.55
N LEU A 33 9.09 -20.81 14.54
CA LEU A 33 7.64 -20.68 14.74
C LEU A 33 6.98 -21.94 15.31
N GLU A 34 7.57 -23.13 15.12
CA GLU A 34 7.15 -24.35 15.83
C GLU A 34 7.42 -24.26 17.34
N LEU A 35 8.48 -23.55 17.73
CA LEU A 35 8.85 -23.33 19.13
C LEU A 35 8.08 -22.15 19.76
N ASP A 36 7.97 -21.04 19.04
CA ASP A 36 7.20 -19.85 19.43
C ASP A 36 6.39 -19.32 18.25
N SER A 37 5.11 -19.68 18.22
CA SER A 37 4.18 -19.25 17.18
C SER A 37 3.86 -17.75 17.20
N ASN A 38 4.29 -17.02 18.24
CA ASN A 38 4.06 -15.58 18.40
C ASN A 38 5.36 -14.78 18.34
N SER A 39 6.41 -15.34 17.74
CA SER A 39 7.69 -14.66 17.55
C SER A 39 7.59 -13.61 16.42
N VAL A 40 7.61 -12.33 16.80
CA VAL A 40 7.60 -11.19 15.86
C VAL A 40 8.75 -11.30 14.87
N LYS A 41 9.95 -11.60 15.38
CA LYS A 41 11.17 -11.70 14.56
C LYS A 41 11.09 -12.87 13.57
N ALA A 42 10.56 -14.02 13.97
CA ALA A 42 10.45 -15.17 13.08
C ALA A 42 9.44 -14.90 11.94
N HIS A 43 8.29 -14.30 12.25
CA HIS A 43 7.31 -13.88 11.23
C HIS A 43 7.90 -12.82 10.28
N TYR A 44 8.62 -11.82 10.79
CA TYR A 44 9.25 -10.78 9.97
C TYR A 44 10.29 -11.36 9.00
N MET A 45 11.24 -12.15 9.53
CA MET A 45 12.31 -12.76 8.72
C MET A 45 11.77 -13.77 7.70
N LEU A 46 10.72 -14.53 8.05
CA LEU A 46 10.03 -15.41 7.12
C LEU A 46 9.34 -14.61 6.00
N GLY A 47 8.73 -13.47 6.34
CA GLY A 47 8.12 -12.56 5.39
C GLY A 47 9.13 -12.05 4.35
N LEU A 48 10.29 -11.59 4.81
CA LEU A 48 11.40 -11.16 3.95
C LEU A 48 11.88 -12.29 3.02
N ALA A 49 12.14 -13.48 3.58
CA ALA A 49 12.62 -14.61 2.80
C ALA A 49 11.64 -15.03 1.69
N LEU A 50 10.33 -14.93 1.95
CA LEU A 50 9.30 -15.24 0.96
C LEU A 50 9.22 -14.18 -0.15
N ILE A 51 9.35 -12.89 0.18
CA ILE A 51 9.37 -11.80 -0.82
C ILE A 51 10.56 -11.96 -1.77
N GLU A 52 11.75 -12.24 -1.24
CA GLU A 52 12.96 -12.46 -2.04
C GLU A 52 12.85 -13.72 -2.93
N ARG A 53 11.98 -14.65 -2.55
CA ARG A 53 11.62 -15.83 -3.35
C ARG A 53 10.47 -15.59 -4.32
N GLN A 54 9.98 -14.36 -4.46
CA GLN A 54 8.82 -13.98 -5.27
C GLN A 54 7.48 -14.59 -4.80
N GLU A 55 7.44 -15.13 -3.59
CA GLU A 55 6.23 -15.65 -2.94
C GLU A 55 5.53 -14.52 -2.16
N PHE A 56 5.12 -13.46 -2.87
CA PHE A 56 4.61 -12.21 -2.29
C PHE A 56 3.42 -12.41 -1.36
N ALA A 57 2.42 -13.21 -1.76
CA ALA A 57 1.23 -13.45 -0.95
C ALA A 57 1.56 -14.09 0.41
N GLY A 58 2.47 -15.07 0.41
CA GLY A 58 2.97 -15.70 1.63
C GLY A 58 3.77 -14.72 2.49
N GLY A 59 4.66 -13.94 1.87
CA GLY A 59 5.48 -12.95 2.54
C GLY A 59 4.66 -11.86 3.24
N ILE A 60 3.73 -11.25 2.52
CA ILE A 60 2.79 -10.23 3.02
C ILE A 60 2.00 -10.76 4.23
N LYS A 61 1.52 -12.00 4.17
CA LYS A 61 0.78 -12.62 5.29
C LYS A 61 1.64 -12.71 6.57
N GLN A 62 2.91 -13.09 6.43
CA GLN A 62 3.82 -13.20 7.57
C GLN A 62 4.21 -11.81 8.10
N LEU A 63 4.43 -10.83 7.23
CA LEU A 63 4.69 -9.45 7.63
C LEU A 63 3.52 -8.82 8.39
N HIS A 64 2.27 -9.02 7.93
CA HIS A 64 1.08 -8.60 8.67
C HIS A 64 1.04 -9.21 10.07
N LYS A 65 1.31 -10.51 10.18
CA LYS A 65 1.32 -11.20 11.48
C LYS A 65 2.41 -10.65 12.40
N ALA A 66 3.60 -10.37 11.87
CA ALA A 66 4.69 -9.74 12.60
C ALA A 66 4.29 -8.34 13.11
N PHE A 67 3.66 -7.54 12.25
CA PHE A 67 3.20 -6.18 12.57
C PHE A 67 2.17 -6.20 13.70
N ASP A 68 1.17 -7.08 13.61
CA ASP A 68 0.13 -7.24 14.61
C ASP A 68 0.66 -7.64 15.99
N LEU A 69 1.60 -8.59 16.02
CA LEU A 69 2.23 -9.05 17.24
C LEU A 69 3.16 -7.98 17.85
N GLY A 70 3.84 -7.20 17.00
CA GLY A 70 4.75 -6.14 17.41
C GLY A 70 4.05 -5.00 18.14
N ARG A 71 2.97 -4.46 17.56
CA ARG A 71 2.22 -3.33 18.13
C ARG A 71 1.54 -3.64 19.46
N GLY A 72 1.14 -4.88 19.70
CA GLY A 72 0.53 -5.31 20.97
C GLY A 72 1.51 -5.38 22.14
N ARG A 73 2.78 -5.71 21.88
CA ARG A 73 3.82 -5.87 22.93
C ARG A 73 4.64 -4.61 23.16
N ASN A 74 5.03 -3.92 22.08
CA ASN A 74 5.81 -2.69 22.16
C ASN A 74 5.47 -1.77 20.97
N PRO A 75 4.45 -0.91 21.11
CA PRO A 75 3.98 -0.06 20.01
C PRO A 75 4.99 0.99 19.54
N VAL A 76 6.05 1.26 20.31
CA VAL A 76 7.05 2.31 20.04
C VAL A 76 8.39 1.70 19.56
N GLY A 77 8.44 0.40 19.27
CA GLY A 77 9.67 -0.27 18.86
C GLY A 77 10.06 0.03 17.40
N CYS A 78 11.34 0.34 17.15
CA CYS A 78 11.89 0.53 15.78
C CYS A 78 11.58 -0.64 14.83
N MET A 79 11.55 -1.86 15.35
CA MET A 79 11.20 -3.07 14.59
C MET A 79 9.78 -3.01 14.03
N VAL A 80 8.81 -2.41 14.72
CA VAL A 80 7.43 -2.30 14.24
C VAL A 80 7.35 -1.39 13.03
N GLU A 81 8.12 -0.30 13.03
CA GLU A 81 8.21 0.64 11.91
C GLU A 81 8.88 -0.02 10.69
N GLU A 82 10.00 -0.72 10.89
CA GLU A 82 10.69 -1.46 9.82
C GLU A 82 9.78 -2.53 9.18
N ILE A 83 9.03 -3.28 10.00
CA ILE A 83 8.07 -4.27 9.53
C ILE A 83 6.99 -3.59 8.66
N TRP A 84 6.45 -2.46 9.13
CA TRP A 84 5.44 -1.71 8.38
C TRP A 84 5.98 -1.21 7.04
N GLN A 85 7.14 -0.56 7.02
CA GLN A 85 7.74 -0.05 5.79
C GLN A 85 7.96 -1.17 4.76
N THR A 86 8.42 -2.33 5.22
CA THR A 86 8.59 -3.52 4.38
C THR A 86 7.26 -4.03 3.83
N LEU A 87 6.25 -4.14 4.70
CA LEU A 87 4.90 -4.56 4.34
C LEU A 87 4.26 -3.61 3.33
N ALA A 88 4.35 -2.31 3.60
CA ALA A 88 3.81 -1.24 2.76
C ALA A 88 4.45 -1.26 1.38
N LYS A 89 5.78 -1.39 1.31
CA LYS A 89 6.49 -1.55 0.04
C LYS A 89 6.02 -2.79 -0.73
N ALA A 90 5.91 -3.94 -0.07
CA ALA A 90 5.45 -5.18 -0.71
C ALA A 90 4.01 -5.04 -1.25
N LYS A 91 3.12 -4.39 -0.48
CA LYS A 91 1.74 -4.12 -0.88
C LYS A 91 1.63 -3.13 -2.03
N TYR A 92 2.45 -2.08 -2.02
CA TYR A 92 2.52 -1.14 -3.13
C TYR A 92 2.99 -1.82 -4.42
N MET A 93 4.03 -2.66 -4.36
CA MET A 93 4.52 -3.41 -5.54
C MET A 93 3.47 -4.39 -6.09
N GLU A 94 2.74 -5.08 -5.21
CA GLU A 94 1.61 -5.95 -5.59
C GLU A 94 0.54 -5.15 -6.35
N TRP A 95 0.19 -3.97 -5.84
CA TRP A 95 -0.75 -3.06 -6.49
C TRP A 95 -0.21 -2.54 -7.83
N GLU A 96 1.03 -2.06 -7.90
CA GLU A 96 1.63 -1.47 -9.11
C GLU A 96 1.67 -2.48 -10.27
N LEU A 97 1.97 -3.75 -9.97
CA LEU A 97 1.92 -4.83 -10.95
C LEU A 97 0.49 -5.12 -11.42
N SER A 98 -0.47 -5.22 -10.49
CA SER A 98 -1.88 -5.45 -10.83
C SER A 98 -2.44 -4.30 -11.66
N TRP A 99 -2.14 -3.07 -11.25
CA TRP A 99 -2.51 -1.82 -11.91
C TRP A 99 -1.98 -1.76 -13.35
N SER A 100 -0.68 -2.01 -13.55
CA SER A 100 -0.06 -2.01 -14.87
C SER A 100 -0.71 -3.03 -15.81
N ASN A 101 -1.00 -4.23 -15.30
CA ASN A 101 -1.70 -5.27 -16.04
C ASN A 101 -3.14 -4.86 -16.39
N HIS A 102 -3.84 -4.21 -15.46
CA HIS A 102 -5.20 -3.75 -15.69
C HIS A 102 -5.25 -2.61 -16.72
N ALA A 103 -4.38 -1.61 -16.59
CA ALA A 103 -4.25 -0.52 -17.55
C ALA A 103 -3.95 -1.03 -18.96
N TRP A 104 -3.03 -1.99 -19.09
CA TRP A 104 -2.73 -2.63 -20.37
C TRP A 104 -3.94 -3.38 -20.96
N ARG A 105 -4.70 -4.11 -20.13
CA ARG A 105 -5.92 -4.81 -20.57
C ARG A 105 -7.00 -3.83 -21.03
N LEU A 106 -7.22 -2.75 -20.29
CA LEU A 106 -8.17 -1.70 -20.66
C LEU A 106 -7.81 -1.05 -21.99
N GLN A 107 -6.53 -0.72 -22.19
CA GLN A 107 -6.07 -0.12 -23.45
C GLN A 107 -6.29 -1.06 -24.64
N ASN A 108 -5.91 -2.33 -24.52
CA ASN A 108 -6.13 -3.30 -25.61
C ASN A 108 -7.61 -3.51 -25.91
N LEU A 109 -8.45 -3.54 -24.87
CA LEU A 109 -9.89 -3.70 -25.05
C LEU A 109 -10.49 -2.47 -25.72
N LYS A 110 -10.05 -1.26 -25.35
CA LYS A 110 -10.45 -0.01 -26.00
C LYS A 110 -10.13 -0.04 -27.50
N GLU A 111 -8.89 -0.36 -27.86
CA GLU A 111 -8.45 -0.46 -29.26
C GLU A 111 -9.20 -1.55 -30.05
N ALA A 112 -9.58 -2.65 -29.39
CA ALA A 112 -10.41 -3.69 -30.00
C ALA A 112 -11.84 -3.19 -30.26
N CYS A 113 -12.44 -2.47 -29.31
CA CYS A 113 -13.77 -1.88 -29.46
C CYS A 113 -13.78 -0.78 -30.54
N GLU A 114 -12.77 0.08 -30.58
CA GLU A 114 -12.63 1.12 -31.62
C GLU A 114 -12.55 0.50 -33.02
N ARG A 115 -11.74 -0.57 -33.19
CA ARG A 115 -11.66 -1.30 -34.46
C ARG A 115 -12.98 -1.97 -34.85
N ALA A 116 -13.65 -2.61 -33.89
CA ALA A 116 -14.94 -3.26 -34.15
C ALA A 116 -16.03 -2.25 -34.55
N LEU A 117 -16.07 -1.08 -33.90
CA LEU A 117 -16.96 0.01 -34.29
C LEU A 117 -16.63 0.52 -35.69
N ALA A 118 -15.36 0.77 -36.00
CA ALA A 118 -14.95 1.22 -37.32
C ALA A 118 -15.33 0.21 -38.43
N GLU A 119 -15.18 -1.10 -38.18
CA GLU A 119 -15.57 -2.16 -39.11
C GLU A 119 -17.10 -2.23 -39.29
N TYR A 120 -17.87 -2.13 -38.19
CA TYR A 120 -19.33 -2.09 -38.25
C TYR A 120 -19.82 -0.91 -39.10
N HIS A 121 -19.30 0.29 -38.85
CA HIS A 121 -19.65 1.50 -39.60
C HIS A 121 -19.20 1.44 -41.06
N PHE A 122 -18.05 0.82 -41.35
CA PHE A 122 -17.61 0.58 -42.72
C PHE A 122 -18.58 -0.33 -43.49
N LEU A 123 -19.05 -1.40 -42.85
CA LEU A 123 -20.02 -2.33 -43.44
C LEU A 123 -21.40 -1.68 -43.62
N ASP A 124 -21.89 -0.93 -42.63
CA ASP A 124 -23.19 -0.25 -42.68
C ASP A 124 -23.23 0.82 -43.79
N ASN A 125 -22.19 1.64 -43.89
CA ASN A 125 -22.04 2.60 -44.99
C ASN A 125 -21.88 1.94 -46.37
N SER A 126 -21.34 0.72 -46.45
CA SER A 126 -21.26 -0.02 -47.72
C SER A 126 -22.61 -0.53 -48.22
N LEU A 127 -23.58 -0.66 -47.32
CA LEU A 127 -24.94 -1.15 -47.59
C LEU A 127 -25.95 -0.01 -47.81
N ALA A 128 -25.64 1.20 -47.34
CA ALA A 128 -26.46 2.39 -47.53
C ALA A 128 -26.09 3.12 -48.84
N GLU A 129 -27.02 3.19 -49.81
CA GLU A 129 -26.81 3.87 -51.10
C GLU A 129 -26.72 5.41 -51.00
N ASP A 130 -27.00 5.99 -49.83
CA ASP A 130 -26.93 7.44 -49.57
C ASP A 130 -26.34 7.68 -48.16
N ALA A 131 -25.02 7.88 -48.07
CA ALA A 131 -24.32 8.13 -46.81
C ALA A 131 -24.75 9.49 -46.25
N SER A 132 -25.74 9.48 -45.35
CA SER A 132 -26.25 10.70 -44.72
C SER A 132 -25.22 11.29 -43.76
N LYS A 133 -25.19 12.62 -43.65
CA LYS A 133 -24.33 13.36 -42.72
C LYS A 133 -24.59 12.95 -41.25
N ASP A 134 -25.80 12.48 -40.96
CA ASP A 134 -26.26 12.05 -39.64
C ASP A 134 -25.59 10.73 -39.20
N ALA A 135 -25.19 9.85 -40.13
CA ALA A 135 -24.50 8.59 -39.80
C ALA A 135 -23.02 8.80 -39.42
N ALA A 136 -22.35 9.80 -40.02
CA ALA A 136 -21.00 10.18 -39.65
C ALA A 136 -20.94 10.87 -38.27
N ASP A 137 -22.00 11.61 -37.92
CA ASP A 137 -22.19 12.24 -36.62
C ASP A 137 -22.40 11.17 -35.52
N ASP A 138 -23.28 10.18 -35.76
CA ASP A 138 -23.52 9.06 -34.86
C ASP A 138 -22.26 8.21 -34.59
N HIS A 139 -21.41 7.97 -35.61
CA HIS A 139 -20.14 7.28 -35.41
C HIS A 139 -19.19 8.05 -34.47
N SER A 140 -19.12 9.37 -34.62
CA SER A 140 -18.29 10.22 -33.77
C SER A 140 -18.77 10.20 -32.33
N GLU A 141 -20.08 10.35 -32.11
CA GLU A 141 -20.68 10.28 -30.77
C GLU A 141 -20.42 8.93 -30.09
N GLN A 142 -20.52 7.81 -30.82
CA GLN A 142 -20.24 6.49 -30.27
C GLN A 142 -18.77 6.31 -29.85
N LEU A 143 -17.82 6.85 -30.62
CA LEU A 143 -16.40 6.83 -30.24
C LEU A 143 -16.12 7.71 -29.02
N GLU A 144 -16.78 8.87 -28.91
CA GLU A 144 -16.69 9.73 -27.72
C GLU A 144 -17.22 9.03 -26.47
N LEU A 145 -18.40 8.41 -26.56
CA LEU A 145 -18.98 7.62 -25.47
C LEU A 145 -18.10 6.42 -25.09
N LEU A 146 -17.55 5.72 -26.08
CA LEU A 146 -16.60 4.63 -25.83
C LEU A 146 -15.38 5.14 -25.05
N ASN A 147 -14.79 6.25 -25.50
CA ASN A 147 -13.66 6.86 -24.82
C ASN A 147 -14.02 7.28 -23.39
N GLU A 148 -15.20 7.87 -23.17
CA GLU A 148 -15.68 8.25 -21.84
C GLU A 148 -15.77 7.04 -20.89
N VAL A 149 -16.31 5.91 -21.36
CA VAL A 149 -16.42 4.66 -20.56
C VAL A 149 -15.03 4.17 -20.13
N PHE A 150 -14.06 4.11 -21.06
CA PHE A 150 -12.71 3.66 -20.72
C PHE A 150 -11.95 4.67 -19.85
N CYS A 151 -12.16 5.97 -20.05
CA CYS A 151 -11.61 7.00 -19.16
C CYS A 151 -12.14 6.86 -17.73
N LYS A 152 -13.45 6.63 -17.55
CA LYS A 152 -14.04 6.39 -16.23
C LYS A 152 -13.49 5.12 -15.57
N ALA A 153 -13.34 4.05 -16.33
CA ALA A 153 -12.75 2.80 -15.84
C ALA A 153 -11.30 3.01 -15.37
N ALA A 154 -10.49 3.72 -16.15
CA ALA A 154 -9.10 4.00 -15.80
C ALA A 154 -8.94 4.93 -14.58
N GLN A 155 -9.87 5.89 -14.39
CA GLN A 155 -9.84 6.83 -13.25
C GLN A 155 -9.99 6.15 -11.89
N ALA A 156 -10.76 5.06 -11.81
CA ALA A 156 -10.97 4.32 -10.56
C ALA A 156 -9.67 3.76 -9.97
N ASP A 157 -8.66 3.55 -10.82
CA ASP A 157 -7.38 2.96 -10.47
C ASP A 157 -6.26 3.98 -10.26
N MET A 158 -6.53 5.27 -10.42
CA MET A 158 -5.50 6.31 -10.33
C MET A 158 -5.14 6.61 -8.86
N PRO A 159 -3.84 6.72 -8.53
CA PRO A 159 -3.43 7.23 -7.24
C PRO A 159 -3.93 8.66 -7.03
N THR A 160 -4.62 8.89 -5.93
CA THR A 160 -5.09 10.21 -5.50
C THR A 160 -4.52 10.55 -4.13
N GLN A 161 -5.14 11.50 -3.43
CA GLN A 161 -4.85 11.77 -2.02
C GLN A 161 -5.67 10.85 -1.13
N VAL A 162 -5.08 10.39 -0.03
CA VAL A 162 -5.80 9.68 1.02
C VAL A 162 -6.73 10.68 1.73
N PRO A 163 -8.01 10.36 1.96
CA PRO A 163 -8.92 11.26 2.66
C PRO A 163 -8.44 11.59 4.09
N ASP A 164 -8.46 12.87 4.47
CA ASP A 164 -7.98 13.39 5.76
C ASP A 164 -8.60 12.75 7.01
N TYR A 165 -9.81 12.17 6.88
CA TYR A 165 -10.49 11.47 7.97
C TYR A 165 -9.91 10.08 8.24
N LEU A 166 -9.09 9.54 7.33
CA LEU A 166 -8.31 8.32 7.50
C LEU A 166 -6.88 8.61 7.97
N CYS A 167 -6.52 9.89 8.12
CA CYS A 167 -5.17 10.32 8.49
C CYS A 167 -5.07 10.81 9.94
N CYS A 168 -3.95 10.50 10.57
CA CYS A 168 -3.61 10.93 11.92
C CYS A 168 -3.37 12.44 12.00
N LYS A 169 -3.85 13.09 13.06
CA LYS A 169 -3.71 14.54 13.24
C LYS A 169 -2.30 15.01 13.59
N ILE A 170 -1.38 14.08 13.90
CA ILE A 170 0.03 14.40 14.19
C ILE A 170 0.92 13.98 13.02
N THR A 171 0.83 12.73 12.57
CA THR A 171 1.70 12.24 11.48
C THR A 171 1.23 12.71 10.12
N LEU A 172 -0.07 13.03 9.97
CA LEU A 172 -0.73 13.32 8.70
C LEU A 172 -0.80 12.12 7.73
N ASP A 173 -0.32 10.96 8.17
CA ASP A 173 -0.36 9.71 7.41
C ASP A 173 -1.60 8.89 7.75
N ILE A 174 -1.93 7.97 6.85
CA ILE A 174 -3.01 7.00 7.06
C ILE A 174 -2.78 6.19 8.35
N PHE A 175 -3.84 6.00 9.15
CA PHE A 175 -3.71 5.31 10.44
C PHE A 175 -3.22 3.87 10.30
N ARG A 176 -2.34 3.44 11.20
CA ARG A 176 -1.85 2.06 11.30
C ARG A 176 -2.38 1.39 12.56
N ASP A 177 -2.39 2.11 13.68
CA ASP A 177 -2.95 1.67 14.96
C ASP A 177 -3.71 2.82 15.66
N PRO A 178 -4.91 3.17 15.17
CA PRO A 178 -5.65 4.33 15.65
C PRO A 178 -6.15 4.14 17.09
N VAL A 179 -5.96 5.18 17.92
CA VAL A 179 -6.50 5.30 19.28
C VAL A 179 -7.31 6.57 19.43
N ILE A 180 -8.47 6.48 20.06
CA ILE A 180 -9.36 7.60 20.33
C ILE A 180 -9.21 8.09 21.79
N THR A 181 -9.18 9.40 21.95
CA THR A 181 -9.16 10.09 23.26
C THR A 181 -10.59 10.35 23.76
N PRO A 182 -10.80 10.63 25.07
CA PRO A 182 -12.11 11.02 25.59
C PRO A 182 -12.70 12.26 24.92
N SER A 183 -11.85 13.15 24.39
CA SER A 183 -12.25 14.33 23.61
C SER A 183 -12.78 13.97 22.20
N GLY A 184 -12.76 12.69 21.82
CA GLY A 184 -13.26 12.19 20.55
C GLY A 184 -12.27 12.29 19.39
N VAL A 185 -11.02 12.68 19.64
CA VAL A 185 -9.99 12.81 18.61
C VAL A 185 -9.20 11.51 18.48
N THR A 186 -8.92 11.09 17.24
CA THR A 186 -8.15 9.87 16.95
C THR A 186 -6.72 10.19 16.51
N TYR A 187 -5.76 9.44 17.04
CA TYR A 187 -4.33 9.58 16.79
C TYR A 187 -3.68 8.22 16.52
N GLU A 188 -2.49 8.25 15.92
CA GLU A 188 -1.62 7.08 15.85
C GLU A 188 -1.09 6.74 17.25
N ARG A 189 -1.24 5.49 17.70
CA ARG A 189 -0.94 5.09 19.08
C ARG A 189 0.48 5.44 19.48
N ALA A 190 1.46 5.02 18.67
CA ALA A 190 2.87 5.19 18.99
C ALA A 190 3.22 6.67 19.22
N VAL A 191 2.68 7.55 18.35
CA VAL A 191 2.96 8.98 18.38
C VAL A 191 2.28 9.68 19.54
N LEU A 192 1.01 9.33 19.83
CA LEU A 192 0.32 9.89 20.99
C LEU A 192 0.98 9.46 22.30
N LEU A 193 1.42 8.21 22.42
CA LEU A 193 2.14 7.73 23.60
C LEU A 193 3.46 8.48 23.79
N GLU A 194 4.20 8.74 22.72
CA GLU A 194 5.43 9.53 22.81
C GLU A 194 5.16 10.99 23.20
N HIS A 195 4.11 11.61 22.63
CA HIS A 195 3.66 12.94 23.04
C HIS A 195 3.32 13.03 24.53
N LEU A 196 2.53 12.08 25.05
CA LEU A 196 2.16 12.04 26.46
C LEU A 196 3.37 11.89 27.40
N LYS A 197 4.45 11.28 26.89
CA LYS A 197 5.69 11.05 27.63
C LYS A 197 6.67 12.23 27.54
N GLN A 198 6.85 12.81 26.37
CA GLN A 198 7.88 13.84 26.10
C GLN A 198 7.36 15.26 26.22
N VAL A 199 6.13 15.52 25.76
CA VAL A 199 5.57 16.86 25.64
C VAL A 199 4.69 17.19 26.84
N GLY A 200 3.76 16.30 27.20
CA GLY A 200 2.94 16.44 28.38
C GLY A 200 1.62 15.67 28.35
N LYS A 201 1.00 15.53 29.52
CA LYS A 201 -0.24 14.80 29.75
C LYS A 201 -1.50 15.59 29.34
N PHE A 202 -1.57 15.97 28.07
CA PHE A 202 -2.72 16.68 27.51
C PHE A 202 -2.97 16.27 26.06
N ASP A 203 -4.22 16.34 25.63
CA ASP A 203 -4.62 16.07 24.25
C ASP A 203 -3.95 17.07 23.28
N PRO A 204 -3.24 16.62 22.24
CA PRO A 204 -2.51 17.50 21.32
C PRO A 204 -3.36 18.60 20.67
N VAL A 205 -4.64 18.34 20.42
CA VAL A 205 -5.55 19.25 19.73
C VAL A 205 -6.39 20.05 20.73
N THR A 206 -7.08 19.38 21.64
CA THR A 206 -8.03 20.06 22.54
C THR A 206 -7.37 20.66 23.78
N ARG A 207 -6.14 20.24 24.09
CA ARG A 207 -5.37 20.63 25.28
C ARG A 207 -6.00 20.20 26.60
N GLU A 208 -7.02 19.33 26.57
CA GLU A 208 -7.62 18.77 27.77
C GLU A 208 -6.65 17.78 28.45
N PRO A 209 -6.68 17.62 29.78
CA PRO A 209 -5.86 16.64 30.49
C PRO A 209 -6.08 15.23 29.92
N LEU A 210 -4.99 14.55 29.57
CA LEU A 210 -5.03 13.24 28.94
C LEU A 210 -3.95 12.32 29.51
N GLU A 211 -4.35 11.11 29.87
CA GLU A 211 -3.49 10.05 30.34
C GLU A 211 -3.61 8.79 29.49
N GLN A 212 -2.52 8.00 29.44
CA GLN A 212 -2.42 6.80 28.62
C GLN A 212 -3.54 5.78 28.85
N HIS A 213 -4.02 5.63 30.09
CA HIS A 213 -5.06 4.65 30.42
C HIS A 213 -6.44 5.02 29.85
N GLN A 214 -6.63 6.27 29.42
CA GLN A 214 -7.87 6.75 28.82
C GLN A 214 -7.95 6.46 27.32
N LEU A 215 -6.85 6.00 26.71
CA LEU A 215 -6.78 5.74 25.28
C LEU A 215 -7.49 4.44 24.94
N VAL A 216 -8.47 4.51 24.03
CA VAL A 216 -9.22 3.34 23.56
C VAL A 216 -8.82 3.03 22.12
N PRO A 217 -8.52 1.78 21.75
CA PRO A 217 -8.33 1.41 20.35
C PRO A 217 -9.57 1.72 19.51
N ASN A 218 -9.41 2.48 18.43
CA ASN A 218 -10.51 2.79 17.51
C ASN A 218 -10.63 1.70 16.44
N LEU A 219 -11.24 0.57 16.82
CA LEU A 219 -11.35 -0.61 15.95
C LEU A 219 -12.15 -0.34 14.67
N ALA A 220 -13.20 0.49 14.75
CA ALA A 220 -14.02 0.84 13.59
C ALA A 220 -13.21 1.63 12.55
N LEU A 221 -12.41 2.62 12.98
CA LEU A 221 -11.55 3.36 12.06
C LEU A 221 -10.44 2.48 11.48
N LYS A 222 -9.91 1.56 12.28
CA LYS A 222 -8.92 0.58 11.82
C LYS A 222 -9.47 -0.33 10.72
N GLU A 223 -10.71 -0.81 10.86
CA GLU A 223 -11.40 -1.59 9.84
C GLU A 223 -11.68 -0.75 8.58
N ALA A 224 -12.11 0.51 8.75
CA ALA A 224 -12.34 1.42 7.64
C ALA A 224 -11.07 1.70 6.84
N VAL A 225 -9.94 1.92 7.52
CA VAL A 225 -8.63 2.08 6.87
C VAL A 225 -8.21 0.79 6.15
N GLN A 226 -8.43 -0.37 6.74
CA GLN A 226 -8.07 -1.63 6.09
C GLN A 226 -8.93 -1.87 4.83
N ALA A 227 -10.23 -1.57 4.88
CA ALA A 227 -11.11 -1.64 3.71
C ALA A 227 -10.62 -0.69 2.62
N TYR A 228 -10.30 0.56 2.98
CA TYR A 228 -9.75 1.55 2.06
C TYR A 228 -8.44 1.06 1.41
N LEU A 229 -7.50 0.50 2.19
CA LEU A 229 -6.24 -0.01 1.68
C LEU A 229 -6.39 -1.25 0.78
N ASN A 230 -7.44 -2.05 0.97
CA ASN A 230 -7.73 -3.19 0.10
C ASN A 230 -8.23 -2.73 -1.28
N GLU A 231 -8.97 -1.62 -1.33
CA GLU A 231 -9.48 -1.02 -2.57
C GLU A 231 -8.42 -0.12 -3.23
N HIS A 232 -7.58 0.53 -2.43
CA HIS A 232 -6.62 1.54 -2.87
C HIS A 232 -5.19 1.16 -2.47
N GLY A 233 -4.64 0.11 -3.09
CA GLY A 233 -3.30 -0.41 -2.77
C GLY A 233 -2.16 0.60 -2.94
N TRP A 234 -2.34 1.64 -3.78
CA TRP A 234 -1.38 2.74 -3.90
C TRP A 234 -1.20 3.53 -2.60
N ALA A 235 -2.20 3.54 -1.70
CA ALA A 235 -2.16 4.29 -0.45
C ALA A 235 -1.17 3.69 0.58
N TYR A 236 -0.62 2.50 0.32
CA TYR A 236 0.51 1.99 1.10
C TYR A 236 1.80 2.80 0.88
N ASN A 237 1.92 3.60 -0.19
CA ASN A 237 3.08 4.47 -0.45
C ASN A 237 2.95 5.86 0.21
N SER A 238 2.08 6.00 1.22
CA SER A 238 1.96 7.23 2.00
C SER A 238 3.27 7.47 2.77
N SER A 239 3.84 8.65 2.55
CA SER A 239 5.19 9.09 2.95
C SER A 239 5.40 9.19 4.46
#